data_AF-A0A6J5BWQ3-F1
#
_entry.id   AF-A0A6J5BWQ3-F1
#
_cell.length_a   1.000
_cell.length_b   1.000
_cell.length_c   1.000
_cell.angle_alpha   90.00
_cell.angle_beta   90.00
_cell.angle_gamma   90.00
#
_symmetry.space_group_name_H-M   'P 1'
#
loop_
_entity.id
_entity.type
_entity.pdbx_description
1 polymer ?
#
loop_
_entity_poly.entity_id
_entity_poly.type
_entity_poly.pdbx_seq_one_letter_code
_entity_poly.pdbx_strand_id
1 'polypeptide(L)'
;MSALLKRLLGLLLPGVDDPDADSSGDPAADPDAAGDPPADPGTEDDEVDLEFVETPAPARTRGTEADRLTALEVEFERRTRIAAEQNARRESPVDTEFQREEERLRNPETSDMERWQIQANRTLRQTQAEAQRARMEASDLMDRTRFESKFSSDPRRSKYAERVEEAVAQERAQGRIASREAVYFYMLGKDIADGKLKPKAKARTPAADVPRGRPANARSDIPARGRQTERDKLRSRLENLNI
;
A
#
# COMPACT_ATOMS: atom_id res chain seq x y z
N MET A 1 48.13 -13.80 -9.66
CA MET A 1 47.52 -12.58 -9.08
C MET A 1 48.55 -11.84 -8.27
N SER A 2 48.77 -10.56 -8.56
CA SER A 2 49.76 -9.74 -7.84
C SER A 2 49.35 -9.56 -6.36
N ALA A 3 50.33 -9.62 -5.45
CA ALA A 3 50.10 -9.47 -4.00
C ALA A 3 49.44 -8.13 -3.63
N LEU A 4 49.63 -7.13 -4.49
CA LEU A 4 49.05 -5.80 -4.37
C LEU A 4 47.54 -5.81 -4.63
N LEU A 5 47.08 -6.61 -5.61
CA LEU A 5 45.65 -6.80 -5.87
C LEU A 5 44.96 -7.53 -4.71
N LYS A 6 45.61 -8.52 -4.10
CA LYS A 6 45.06 -9.25 -2.95
C LYS A 6 44.87 -8.35 -1.73
N ARG A 7 45.83 -7.46 -1.44
CA ARG A 7 45.69 -6.49 -0.35
C ARG A 7 44.62 -5.45 -0.61
N LEU A 8 44.46 -5.00 -1.86
CA LEU A 8 43.40 -4.06 -2.23
C LEU A 8 42.01 -4.71 -2.12
N LEU A 9 41.85 -5.96 -2.54
CA LEU A 9 40.57 -6.66 -2.37
C LEU A 9 40.24 -6.94 -0.89
N GLY A 10 41.22 -7.35 -0.08
CA GLY A 10 40.99 -7.60 1.36
C GLY A 10 40.64 -6.35 2.16
N LEU A 11 41.02 -5.15 1.69
CA LEU A 11 40.63 -3.89 2.31
C LEU A 11 39.22 -3.43 1.88
N LEU A 12 38.78 -3.84 0.70
CA LEU A 12 37.53 -3.39 0.08
C LEU A 12 36.34 -4.32 0.39
N LEU A 13 36.59 -5.60 0.69
CA LEU A 13 35.60 -6.58 1.12
C LEU A 13 36.09 -7.36 2.36
N PRO A 14 35.91 -6.83 3.59
CA PRO A 14 36.15 -7.60 4.79
C PRO A 14 35.12 -8.74 4.86
N GLY A 15 35.54 -9.97 4.58
CA GLY A 15 34.70 -11.17 4.71
C GLY A 15 34.66 -12.11 3.50
N VAL A 16 35.40 -11.85 2.43
CA VAL A 16 35.50 -12.77 1.28
C VAL A 16 36.92 -13.30 1.17
N ASP A 17 37.22 -14.32 1.97
CA ASP A 17 38.03 -15.50 1.62
C ASP A 17 38.36 -16.28 2.90
N ASP A 18 37.55 -17.28 3.21
CA ASP A 18 38.04 -18.48 3.93
C ASP A 18 37.46 -19.71 3.22
N PRO A 19 38.15 -20.25 2.20
CA PRO A 19 37.72 -21.44 1.48
C PRO A 19 38.28 -22.75 2.08
N ASP A 20 38.37 -22.87 3.41
CA ASP A 20 38.84 -24.10 4.09
C ASP A 20 37.94 -24.50 5.29
N ALA A 21 36.61 -24.40 5.15
CA ALA A 21 35.67 -25.01 6.09
C ALA A 21 35.17 -26.36 5.55
N ASP A 22 35.95 -27.40 5.86
CA ASP A 22 35.66 -28.80 5.61
C ASP A 22 34.27 -29.21 6.15
N SER A 23 33.48 -29.78 5.24
CA SER A 23 32.17 -30.39 5.48
C SER A 23 32.36 -31.88 5.79
N SER A 24 32.07 -32.30 7.02
CA SER A 24 31.81 -33.70 7.42
C SER A 24 30.60 -33.68 8.37
N GLY A 25 29.44 -34.30 8.08
CA GLY A 25 29.17 -35.75 8.06
C GLY A 25 29.21 -36.26 9.52
N ASP A 26 28.12 -36.65 10.22
CA ASP A 26 27.11 -37.67 9.89
C ASP A 26 25.92 -37.64 10.90
N PRO A 27 24.84 -38.44 10.71
CA PRO A 27 23.49 -38.30 11.30
C PRO A 27 23.16 -39.29 12.45
N ALA A 28 21.88 -39.29 12.87
CA ALA A 28 21.16 -40.15 13.83
C ALA A 28 20.94 -39.50 15.22
N ALA A 29 19.80 -39.57 15.90
CA ALA A 29 18.60 -40.41 15.78
C ALA A 29 17.40 -39.72 16.47
N ASP A 30 16.19 -40.01 15.99
CA ASP A 30 14.91 -39.95 16.74
C ASP A 30 14.89 -41.07 17.81
N PRO A 31 14.04 -41.09 18.89
CA PRO A 31 12.59 -40.94 18.77
C PRO A 31 11.81 -40.31 19.97
N ASP A 32 10.57 -39.95 19.68
CA ASP A 32 9.36 -40.01 20.52
C ASP A 32 9.24 -39.15 21.79
N ALA A 33 8.34 -38.15 21.71
CA ALA A 33 7.37 -37.90 22.78
C ALA A 33 6.06 -37.34 22.20
N ALA A 34 5.04 -38.18 22.22
CA ALA A 34 3.66 -37.89 21.86
C ALA A 34 3.08 -36.68 22.61
N GLY A 35 2.37 -35.83 21.87
CA GLY A 35 1.54 -34.75 22.40
C GLY A 35 0.39 -34.47 21.44
N ASP A 36 -0.77 -35.00 21.80
CA ASP A 36 -2.10 -34.87 21.17
C ASP A 36 -2.38 -33.52 20.47
N PRO A 37 -2.95 -33.49 19.25
CA PRO A 37 -3.49 -32.27 18.67
C PRO A 37 -4.86 -31.96 19.28
N PRO A 38 -5.08 -30.78 19.90
CA PRO A 38 -6.43 -30.40 20.28
C PRO A 38 -7.27 -30.13 19.04
N ALA A 39 -8.41 -30.82 19.04
CA ALA A 39 -9.57 -30.74 18.18
C ALA A 39 -9.85 -29.37 17.53
N ASP A 40 -10.01 -29.46 16.21
CA ASP A 40 -10.85 -28.67 15.33
C ASP A 40 -12.06 -27.99 16.01
N PRO A 41 -12.16 -26.65 15.94
CA PRO A 41 -13.43 -25.98 15.99
C PRO A 41 -13.79 -25.47 14.59
N GLY A 42 -14.55 -26.28 13.87
CA GLY A 42 -15.62 -25.86 12.97
C GLY A 42 -15.25 -24.80 11.95
N THR A 43 -14.78 -25.25 10.80
CA THR A 43 -14.95 -24.53 9.53
C THR A 43 -16.45 -24.37 9.27
N GLU A 44 -17.06 -23.34 9.84
CA GLU A 44 -18.23 -22.70 9.24
C GLU A 44 -17.71 -21.94 8.01
N ASP A 45 -17.56 -22.69 6.91
CA ASP A 45 -17.53 -22.14 5.56
C ASP A 45 -18.88 -21.46 5.29
N ASP A 46 -19.03 -20.23 5.80
CA ASP A 46 -19.96 -19.28 5.20
C ASP A 46 -19.37 -18.87 3.85
N GLU A 47 -19.60 -19.72 2.84
CA GLU A 47 -19.57 -19.34 1.44
C GLU A 47 -20.53 -18.16 1.24
N VAL A 48 -19.99 -16.96 1.25
CA VAL A 48 -20.72 -15.76 0.82
C VAL A 48 -20.81 -15.83 -0.70
N ASP A 49 -21.87 -16.48 -1.19
CA ASP A 49 -22.24 -16.50 -2.60
C ASP A 49 -22.68 -15.08 -3.00
N LEU A 50 -21.80 -14.35 -3.68
CA LEU A 50 -22.09 -13.03 -4.23
C LEU A 50 -22.62 -13.21 -5.66
N GLU A 51 -23.93 -13.45 -5.77
CA GLU A 51 -24.65 -13.53 -7.04
C GLU A 51 -24.53 -12.20 -7.79
N PHE A 52 -23.66 -12.17 -8.80
CA PHE A 52 -23.47 -11.03 -9.68
C PHE A 52 -24.62 -10.99 -10.70
N VAL A 53 -25.58 -10.09 -10.49
CA VAL A 53 -26.65 -9.83 -11.46
C VAL A 53 -26.04 -9.20 -12.71
N GLU A 54 -25.82 -10.03 -13.73
CA GLU A 54 -25.41 -9.61 -15.06
C GLU A 54 -26.54 -8.80 -15.69
N THR A 55 -26.36 -7.49 -15.81
CA THR A 55 -27.30 -6.61 -16.49
C THR A 55 -27.33 -6.97 -17.98
N PRO A 56 -28.50 -7.27 -18.58
CA PRO A 56 -28.57 -7.67 -19.97
C PRO A 56 -28.09 -6.53 -20.87
N ALA A 57 -27.11 -6.84 -21.73
CA ALA A 57 -26.54 -5.90 -22.68
C ALA A 57 -27.64 -5.29 -23.58
N PRO A 58 -27.56 -3.98 -23.92
CA PRO A 58 -28.59 -3.33 -24.71
C PRO A 58 -28.69 -3.96 -26.10
N ALA A 59 -29.90 -4.35 -26.49
CA ALA A 59 -30.19 -4.92 -27.79
C ALA A 59 -29.78 -3.94 -28.91
N ARG A 60 -28.90 -4.39 -29.81
CA ARG A 60 -28.42 -3.60 -30.94
C ARG A 60 -29.56 -3.39 -31.94
N THR A 61 -30.09 -2.18 -32.01
CA THR A 61 -31.01 -1.74 -33.06
C THR A 61 -30.28 -1.77 -34.41
N ARG A 62 -30.88 -2.43 -35.41
CA ARG A 62 -30.37 -2.47 -36.78
C ARG A 62 -30.64 -1.12 -37.47
N GLY A 63 -29.83 -0.11 -37.13
CA GLY A 63 -29.76 1.14 -37.89
C GLY A 63 -29.23 0.91 -39.31
N THR A 64 -29.64 1.76 -40.24
CA THR A 64 -29.19 1.73 -41.63
C THR A 64 -27.68 2.00 -41.72
N GLU A 65 -27.03 1.62 -42.82
CA GLU A 65 -25.58 1.76 -42.97
C GLU A 65 -25.12 3.24 -42.86
N ALA A 66 -25.96 4.17 -43.30
CA ALA A 66 -25.75 5.62 -43.13
C ALA A 66 -25.75 6.07 -41.66
N ASP A 67 -26.64 5.50 -40.83
CA ASP A 67 -26.69 5.81 -39.39
C ASP A 67 -25.46 5.26 -38.66
N ARG A 68 -24.89 4.14 -39.14
CA ARG A 68 -23.66 3.57 -38.59
C ARG A 68 -22.44 4.41 -38.95
N LEU A 69 -22.38 4.94 -40.17
CA LEU A 69 -21.29 5.80 -40.60
C LEU A 69 -21.30 7.13 -39.84
N THR A 70 -22.45 7.77 -39.70
CA THR A 70 -22.58 9.01 -38.91
C THR A 70 -22.27 8.78 -37.43
N ALA A 71 -22.72 7.67 -36.84
CA ALA A 71 -22.36 7.31 -35.46
C ALA A 71 -20.86 7.07 -35.29
N LEU A 72 -20.20 6.44 -36.27
CA LEU A 72 -18.74 6.22 -36.26
C LEU A 72 -17.96 7.53 -36.40
N GLU A 73 -18.46 8.48 -37.18
CA GLU A 73 -17.84 9.79 -37.38
C GLU A 73 -17.91 10.62 -36.08
N VAL A 74 -19.06 10.61 -35.40
CA VAL A 74 -19.23 11.23 -34.07
C VAL A 74 -18.36 10.56 -33.02
N GLU A 75 -18.25 9.23 -33.02
CA GLU A 75 -17.33 8.48 -32.16
C GLU A 75 -15.86 8.86 -32.43
N PHE A 76 -15.48 9.04 -33.70
CA PHE A 76 -14.13 9.44 -34.10
C PHE A 76 -13.82 10.88 -33.67
N GLU A 77 -14.74 11.82 -33.85
CA GLU A 77 -14.60 13.20 -33.35
C GLU A 77 -14.48 13.24 -31.82
N ARG A 78 -15.27 12.41 -31.12
CA ARG A 78 -15.18 12.32 -29.66
C ARG A 78 -13.83 11.75 -29.21
N ARG A 79 -13.34 10.70 -29.87
CA ARG A 79 -12.03 10.09 -29.58
C ARG A 79 -10.88 11.02 -29.89
N THR A 80 -10.92 11.73 -31.01
CA THR A 80 -9.90 12.71 -31.38
C THR A 80 -9.90 13.90 -30.43
N ARG A 81 -11.07 14.36 -29.97
CA ARG A 81 -11.15 15.41 -28.93
C ARG A 81 -10.58 14.96 -27.60
N ILE A 82 -10.90 13.74 -27.15
CA ILE A 82 -10.32 13.17 -25.92
C ILE A 82 -8.81 12.97 -26.06
N ALA A 83 -8.34 12.48 -27.21
CA ALA A 83 -6.92 12.30 -27.48
C ALA A 83 -6.18 13.65 -27.53
N ALA A 84 -6.77 14.67 -28.15
CA ALA A 84 -6.23 16.03 -28.18
C ALA A 84 -6.19 16.66 -26.79
N GLU A 85 -7.23 16.46 -25.97
CA GLU A 85 -7.26 16.93 -24.58
C GLU A 85 -6.25 16.19 -23.71
N GLN A 86 -6.06 14.89 -23.92
CA GLN A 86 -5.00 14.12 -23.27
C GLN A 86 -3.61 14.56 -23.74
N ASN A 87 -3.42 14.90 -25.01
CA ASN A 87 -2.15 15.41 -25.53
C ASN A 87 -1.85 16.81 -24.98
N ALA A 88 -2.83 17.69 -24.92
CA ALA A 88 -2.68 19.04 -24.34
C ALA A 88 -2.35 18.97 -22.83
N ARG A 89 -2.90 18.00 -22.10
CA ARG A 89 -2.53 17.73 -20.70
C ARG A 89 -1.16 17.04 -20.55
N ARG A 90 -0.65 16.42 -21.62
CA ARG A 90 0.64 15.71 -21.69
C ARG A 90 1.69 16.51 -22.46
N GLU A 91 1.59 17.83 -22.54
CA GLU A 91 2.72 18.65 -22.98
C GLU A 91 3.86 18.44 -21.99
N SER A 92 4.68 17.42 -22.28
CA SER A 92 5.93 17.17 -21.58
C SER A 92 6.74 18.46 -21.73
N PRO A 93 7.28 19.01 -20.63
CA PRO A 93 8.10 20.20 -20.71
C PRO A 93 9.23 19.93 -21.70
N VAL A 94 9.16 20.59 -22.86
CA VAL A 94 10.19 20.48 -23.88
C VAL A 94 11.46 21.06 -23.28
N ASP A 95 12.49 20.23 -23.18
CA ASP A 95 13.73 20.61 -22.51
C ASP A 95 14.49 21.63 -23.38
N THR A 96 14.20 22.92 -23.16
CA THR A 96 14.72 24.03 -23.98
C THR A 96 16.25 24.10 -24.00
N GLU A 97 16.93 23.54 -23.00
CA GLU A 97 18.39 23.42 -22.96
C GLU A 97 18.89 22.39 -23.97
N PHE A 98 18.20 21.26 -24.12
CA PHE A 98 18.57 20.21 -25.06
C PHE A 98 18.57 20.72 -26.50
N GLN A 99 17.57 21.51 -26.87
CA GLN A 99 17.44 22.11 -28.21
C GLN A 99 18.57 23.10 -28.49
N ARG A 100 18.89 23.99 -27.53
CA ARG A 100 19.99 24.96 -27.66
C ARG A 100 21.35 24.27 -27.81
N GLU A 101 21.55 23.17 -27.09
CA GLU A 101 22.76 22.36 -27.21
C GLU A 101 22.84 21.61 -28.54
N GLU A 102 21.71 21.15 -29.06
CA GLU A 102 21.64 20.48 -30.37
C GLU A 102 21.95 21.45 -31.51
N GLU A 103 21.44 22.68 -31.44
CA GLU A 103 21.79 23.76 -32.36
C GLU A 103 23.28 24.10 -32.31
N ARG A 104 23.89 24.09 -31.11
CA ARG A 104 25.35 24.29 -30.96
C ARG A 104 26.14 23.13 -31.56
N LEU A 105 25.76 21.89 -31.28
CA LEU A 105 26.42 20.70 -31.85
C LEU A 105 26.28 20.62 -33.38
N ARG A 106 25.21 21.20 -33.94
CA ARG A 106 25.00 21.29 -35.38
C ARG A 106 25.91 22.32 -36.06
N ASN A 107 26.40 23.31 -35.31
CA ASN A 107 27.34 24.29 -35.85
C ASN A 107 28.71 23.64 -36.09
N PRO A 108 29.22 23.63 -37.34
CA PRO A 108 30.49 22.98 -37.66
C PRO A 108 31.71 23.64 -37.00
N GLU A 109 31.59 24.91 -36.60
CA GLU A 109 32.61 25.71 -35.91
C GLU A 109 32.76 25.39 -34.41
N THR A 110 31.96 24.47 -33.85
CA THR A 110 32.13 24.09 -32.43
C THR A 110 33.45 23.37 -32.20
N SER A 111 34.17 23.80 -31.16
CA SER A 111 35.40 23.16 -30.72
C SER A 111 35.14 21.75 -30.18
N ASP A 112 36.06 20.81 -30.39
CA ASP A 112 35.95 19.44 -29.86
C ASP A 112 35.83 19.42 -28.32
N MET A 113 36.43 20.40 -27.64
CA MET A 113 36.30 20.57 -26.19
C MET A 113 34.86 20.94 -25.78
N GLU A 114 34.20 21.82 -26.54
CA GLU A 114 32.81 22.23 -26.29
C GLU A 114 31.85 21.08 -26.57
N ARG A 115 32.10 20.30 -27.64
CA ARG A 115 31.32 19.10 -27.95
C ARG A 115 31.39 18.09 -26.81
N TRP A 116 32.60 17.86 -26.27
CA TRP A 116 32.78 16.99 -25.12
C TRP A 116 32.05 17.51 -23.87
N GLN A 117 32.13 18.80 -23.56
CA GLN A 117 31.40 19.39 -22.42
C GLN A 117 29.88 19.26 -22.57
N ILE A 118 29.33 19.49 -23.77
CA ILE A 118 27.90 19.32 -24.04
C ILE A 118 27.49 17.85 -23.82
N GLN A 119 28.28 16.91 -24.34
CA GLN A 119 28.01 15.48 -24.13
C GLN A 119 28.09 15.10 -22.64
N ALA A 120 29.09 15.60 -21.91
CA ALA A 120 29.24 15.36 -20.48
C ALA A 120 28.06 15.93 -19.67
N ASN A 121 27.57 17.13 -20.01
CA ASN A 121 26.41 17.72 -19.35
C ASN A 121 25.13 16.95 -19.64
N ARG A 122 24.97 16.44 -20.87
CA ARG A 122 23.84 15.57 -21.24
C ARG A 122 23.84 14.27 -20.45
N THR A 123 24.97 13.59 -20.38
CA THR A 123 25.07 12.35 -19.59
C THR A 123 24.85 12.61 -18.11
N LEU A 124 25.31 13.75 -17.57
CA LEU A 124 25.05 14.12 -16.18
C LEU A 124 23.56 14.35 -15.91
N ARG A 125 22.85 15.10 -16.77
CA ARG A 125 21.40 15.30 -16.62
C ARG A 125 20.63 13.98 -16.77
N GLN A 126 21.02 13.14 -17.73
CA GLN A 126 20.41 11.83 -17.91
C GLN A 126 20.61 10.93 -16.68
N THR A 127 21.84 10.83 -16.17
CA THR A 127 22.13 10.01 -14.97
C THR A 127 21.41 10.54 -13.74
N GLN A 128 21.27 11.86 -13.59
CA GLN A 128 20.47 12.44 -12.52
C GLN A 128 18.98 12.11 -12.64
N ALA A 129 18.42 12.17 -13.86
CA ALA A 129 17.03 11.78 -14.11
C ALA A 129 16.80 10.28 -13.86
N GLU A 130 17.73 9.42 -14.28
CA GLU A 130 17.72 7.98 -14.02
C GLU A 130 17.82 7.69 -12.52
N ALA A 131 18.72 8.36 -11.80
CA ALA A 131 18.83 8.22 -10.35
C ALA A 131 17.55 8.65 -9.62
N GLN A 132 16.89 9.72 -10.09
CA GLN A 132 15.61 10.16 -9.53
C GLN A 132 14.50 9.13 -9.80
N ARG A 133 14.43 8.56 -11.01
CA ARG A 133 13.49 7.48 -11.34
C ARG A 133 13.72 6.25 -10.48
N ALA A 134 14.97 5.81 -10.37
CA ALA A 134 15.34 4.67 -9.52
C ALA A 134 14.97 4.89 -8.04
N ARG A 135 15.12 6.11 -7.52
CA ARG A 135 14.67 6.46 -6.16
C ARG A 135 13.16 6.37 -5.99
N MET A 136 12.40 6.83 -6.98
CA MET A 136 10.94 6.73 -6.95
C MET A 136 10.50 5.26 -7.01
N GLU A 137 11.09 4.46 -7.90
CA GLU A 137 10.83 3.02 -7.99
C GLU A 137 11.19 2.29 -6.69
N ALA A 138 12.35 2.60 -6.09
CA ALA A 138 12.75 2.03 -4.80
C ALA A 138 11.75 2.37 -3.69
N SER A 139 11.25 3.61 -3.64
CA SER A 139 10.23 4.00 -2.67
C SER A 139 8.91 3.25 -2.87
N ASP A 140 8.54 2.97 -4.12
CA ASP A 140 7.33 2.21 -4.48
C ASP A 140 7.44 0.74 -4.03
N LEU A 141 8.60 0.12 -4.28
CA LEU A 141 8.89 -1.25 -3.84
C LEU A 141 8.91 -1.35 -2.30
N MET A 142 9.46 -0.35 -1.60
CA MET A 142 9.42 -0.30 -0.14
C MET A 142 7.99 -0.18 0.41
N ASP A 143 7.12 0.61 -0.22
CA ASP A 143 5.72 0.73 0.18
C ASP A 143 4.95 -0.58 -0.07
N ARG A 144 5.17 -1.20 -1.23
CA ARG A 144 4.57 -2.51 -1.56
C ARG A 144 4.97 -3.59 -0.56
N THR A 145 6.26 -3.75 -0.30
CA THR A 145 6.77 -4.74 0.65
C THR A 145 6.28 -4.49 2.08
N ARG A 146 6.19 -3.23 2.53
CA ARG A 146 5.58 -2.88 3.82
C ARG A 146 4.11 -3.27 3.89
N PHE A 147 3.36 -3.04 2.82
CA PHE A 147 1.96 -3.44 2.76
C PHE A 147 1.78 -4.97 2.80
N GLU A 148 2.53 -5.69 1.97
CA GLU A 148 2.52 -7.16 1.89
C GLU A 148 2.99 -7.82 3.21
N SER A 149 3.97 -7.23 3.90
CA SER A 149 4.45 -7.73 5.20
C SER A 149 3.36 -7.82 6.27
N LYS A 150 2.31 -6.99 6.16
CA LYS A 150 1.18 -6.96 7.10
C LYS A 150 0.12 -8.02 6.80
N PHE A 151 0.25 -8.80 5.72
CA PHE A 151 -0.72 -9.83 5.35
C PHE A 151 -0.79 -10.97 6.36
N SER A 152 0.33 -11.31 6.99
CA SER A 152 0.38 -12.31 8.07
C SER A 152 -0.44 -11.89 9.30
N SER A 153 -0.43 -10.59 9.62
CA SER A 153 -1.14 -10.03 10.78
C SER A 153 -2.63 -9.81 10.55
N ASP A 154 -3.03 -9.54 9.30
CA ASP A 154 -4.41 -9.22 8.92
C ASP A 154 -4.71 -9.81 7.54
N PRO A 155 -5.24 -11.05 7.49
CA PRO A 155 -5.58 -11.74 6.24
C PRO A 155 -6.65 -11.04 5.41
N ARG A 156 -7.36 -10.03 5.96
CA ARG A 156 -8.30 -9.24 5.16
C ARG A 156 -7.54 -8.38 4.15
N ARG A 157 -6.32 -7.94 4.47
CA ARG A 157 -5.50 -7.10 3.57
C ARG A 157 -5.18 -7.78 2.25
N SER A 158 -4.98 -9.10 2.25
CA SER A 158 -4.70 -9.84 1.01
C SER A 158 -5.88 -9.78 0.03
N LYS A 159 -7.14 -9.83 0.52
CA LYS A 159 -8.35 -9.69 -0.32
C LYS A 159 -8.50 -8.31 -0.96
N TYR A 160 -7.83 -7.29 -0.41
CA TYR A 160 -7.81 -5.94 -0.97
C TYR A 160 -6.56 -5.66 -1.80
N ALA A 161 -5.58 -6.57 -1.86
CA ALA A 161 -4.28 -6.32 -2.48
C ALA A 161 -4.41 -5.88 -3.94
N GLU A 162 -5.15 -6.63 -4.75
CA GLU A 162 -5.37 -6.29 -6.16
C GLU A 162 -6.11 -4.96 -6.34
N ARG A 163 -7.18 -4.74 -5.56
CA ARG A 163 -7.96 -3.49 -5.63
C ARG A 163 -7.16 -2.26 -5.19
N VAL A 164 -6.26 -2.43 -4.22
CA VAL A 164 -5.36 -1.37 -3.74
C VAL A 164 -4.32 -1.03 -4.80
N GLU A 165 -3.70 -2.03 -5.45
CA GLU A 165 -2.76 -1.77 -6.55
C GLU A 165 -3.44 -1.07 -7.74
N GLU A 166 -4.67 -1.47 -8.09
CA GLU A 166 -5.43 -0.81 -9.15
C GLU A 166 -5.73 0.66 -8.80
N ALA A 167 -6.19 0.91 -7.58
CA ALA A 167 -6.47 2.27 -7.11
C ALA A 167 -5.19 3.13 -7.01
N VAL A 168 -4.06 2.56 -6.58
CA VAL A 168 -2.76 3.27 -6.57
C VAL A 168 -2.29 3.60 -7.99
N ALA A 169 -2.48 2.68 -8.94
CA ALA A 169 -2.18 2.92 -10.35
C ALA A 169 -3.07 4.04 -10.93
N GLN A 170 -4.35 4.09 -10.58
CA GLN A 170 -5.27 5.16 -10.97
C GLN A 170 -4.88 6.51 -10.36
N GLU A 171 -4.53 6.55 -9.08
CA GLU A 171 -4.05 7.77 -8.41
C GLU A 171 -2.75 8.29 -9.04
N ARG A 172 -1.82 7.39 -9.41
CA ARG A 172 -0.60 7.73 -10.13
C ARG A 172 -0.87 8.27 -11.53
N ALA A 173 -1.84 7.71 -12.23
CA ALA A 173 -2.30 8.23 -13.52
C ALA A 173 -2.88 9.64 -13.40
N GLN A 174 -3.43 9.99 -12.24
CA GLN A 174 -3.92 11.33 -11.91
C GLN A 174 -2.84 12.27 -11.35
N GLY A 175 -1.58 11.82 -11.29
CA GLY A 175 -0.45 12.61 -10.79
C GLY A 175 -0.39 12.70 -9.26
N ARG A 176 -1.17 11.88 -8.53
CA ARG A 176 -1.16 11.84 -7.06
C ARG A 176 -0.32 10.66 -6.58
N ILE A 177 0.45 10.89 -5.53
CA ILE A 177 1.27 9.86 -4.88
C ILE A 177 0.56 9.49 -3.58
N ALA A 178 -0.20 8.40 -3.62
CA ALA A 178 -0.86 7.83 -2.44
C ALA A 178 -0.11 6.57 -1.99
N SER A 179 0.03 6.37 -0.67
CA SER A 179 0.56 5.12 -0.14
C SER A 179 -0.48 4.02 -0.22
N ARG A 180 -0.03 2.77 -0.44
CA ARG A 180 -0.92 1.59 -0.47
C ARG A 180 -1.74 1.45 0.81
N GLU A 181 -1.14 1.79 1.95
CA GLU A 181 -1.83 1.76 3.24
C GLU A 181 -2.97 2.79 3.33
N ALA A 182 -2.76 4.01 2.84
CA ALA A 182 -3.80 5.03 2.83
C ALA A 182 -4.97 4.61 1.94
N VAL A 183 -4.67 4.06 0.77
CA VAL A 183 -5.68 3.52 -0.17
C VAL A 183 -6.43 2.35 0.47
N TYR A 184 -5.74 1.43 1.13
CA TYR A 184 -6.38 0.34 1.86
C TYR A 184 -7.37 0.83 2.92
N PHE A 185 -6.97 1.77 3.78
CA PHE A 185 -7.87 2.30 4.82
C PHE A 185 -9.04 3.08 4.23
N TYR A 186 -8.83 3.79 3.13
CA TYR A 186 -9.92 4.46 2.40
C TYR A 186 -10.92 3.46 1.85
N MET A 187 -10.46 2.38 1.19
CA MET A 187 -11.33 1.33 0.65
C MET A 187 -12.07 0.58 1.76
N LEU A 188 -11.38 0.26 2.85
CA LEU A 188 -11.99 -0.38 4.01
C LEU A 188 -13.06 0.53 4.63
N GLY A 189 -12.77 1.82 4.81
CA GLY A 189 -13.73 2.80 5.31
C GLY A 189 -14.96 2.93 4.41
N LYS A 190 -14.76 2.92 3.09
CA LYS A 190 -15.84 2.92 2.10
C LYS A 190 -16.71 1.68 2.20
N ASP A 191 -16.12 0.48 2.25
CA ASP A 191 -16.89 -0.77 2.34
C ASP A 191 -17.64 -0.91 3.69
N ILE A 192 -17.13 -0.27 4.77
CA ILE A 192 -17.85 -0.15 6.05
C ILE A 192 -19.01 0.85 5.93
N ALA A 193 -18.80 2.01 5.30
CA ALA A 193 -19.83 3.03 5.11
C ALA A 193 -20.96 2.54 4.20
N ASP A 194 -20.62 1.78 3.16
CA ASP A 194 -21.56 1.17 2.21
C ASP A 194 -22.32 -0.02 2.82
N GLY A 195 -22.07 -0.36 4.09
CA GLY A 195 -22.75 -1.44 4.82
C GLY A 195 -22.39 -2.86 4.38
N LYS A 196 -21.47 -3.00 3.41
CA LYS A 196 -20.95 -4.29 2.93
C LYS A 196 -20.15 -5.01 4.02
N LEU A 197 -19.47 -4.27 4.88
CA LEU A 197 -18.91 -4.78 6.13
C LEU A 197 -19.71 -4.24 7.31
N LYS A 198 -20.59 -5.08 7.88
CA LYS A 198 -21.16 -4.79 9.20
C LYS A 198 -20.01 -4.63 10.19
N PRO A 199 -19.87 -3.49 10.89
CA PRO A 199 -18.88 -3.36 11.93
C PRO A 199 -19.18 -4.45 12.96
N LYS A 200 -18.27 -5.44 13.09
CA LYS A 200 -18.31 -6.40 14.18
C LYS A 200 -18.07 -5.56 15.41
N ALA A 201 -19.16 -5.12 16.06
CA ALA A 201 -19.10 -4.52 17.38
C ALA A 201 -18.23 -5.48 18.18
N LYS A 202 -17.03 -5.03 18.59
CA LYS A 202 -16.18 -5.84 19.44
C LYS A 202 -17.10 -6.24 20.59
N ALA A 203 -17.45 -7.53 20.65
CA ALA A 203 -18.16 -8.06 21.79
C ALA A 203 -17.34 -7.58 22.97
N ARG A 204 -17.94 -6.69 23.75
CA ARG A 204 -17.34 -6.14 24.95
C ARG A 204 -17.02 -7.37 25.75
N THR A 205 -15.77 -7.82 25.73
CA THR A 205 -15.31 -8.97 26.50
C THR A 205 -15.83 -8.64 27.90
N PRO A 206 -16.76 -9.43 28.47
CA PRO A 206 -17.17 -9.18 29.84
C PRO A 206 -15.86 -9.16 30.61
N ALA A 207 -15.58 -8.04 31.28
CA ALA A 207 -14.35 -7.88 32.04
C ALA A 207 -14.19 -9.18 32.80
N ALA A 208 -13.10 -9.92 32.50
CA ALA A 208 -12.77 -11.10 33.27
C ALA A 208 -12.91 -10.66 34.72
N ASP A 209 -13.71 -11.40 35.49
CA ASP A 209 -13.93 -11.12 36.89
C ASP A 209 -12.57 -11.34 37.57
N VAL A 210 -11.72 -10.32 37.50
CA VAL A 210 -10.46 -10.25 38.20
C VAL A 210 -10.90 -10.13 39.64
N PRO A 211 -10.72 -11.17 40.48
CA PRO A 211 -11.03 -11.03 41.88
C PRO A 211 -10.08 -9.95 42.38
N ARG A 212 -10.62 -8.74 42.58
CA ARG A 212 -9.91 -7.66 43.27
C ARG A 212 -9.83 -8.11 44.72
N GLY A 213 -8.86 -8.98 44.99
CA GLY A 213 -8.51 -9.45 46.32
C GLY A 213 -8.33 -8.23 47.20
N ARG A 214 -9.20 -8.14 48.20
CA ARG A 214 -9.09 -7.16 49.27
C ARG A 214 -7.72 -7.34 49.92
N PRO A 215 -6.84 -6.32 49.97
CA PRO A 215 -5.59 -6.45 50.71
C PRO A 215 -5.95 -6.66 52.18
N ALA A 216 -5.44 -7.74 52.77
CA ALA A 216 -5.54 -7.98 54.19
C ALA A 216 -4.88 -6.78 54.91
N ASN A 217 -5.67 -6.06 55.71
CA ASN A 217 -5.31 -4.87 56.51
C ASN A 217 -5.50 -3.47 55.89
N ALA A 218 -6.33 -3.29 54.85
CA ALA A 218 -6.87 -1.96 54.56
C ALA A 218 -8.00 -1.59 55.54
N ARG A 219 -7.67 -0.86 56.61
CA ARG A 219 -8.65 -0.13 57.44
C ARG A 219 -9.05 1.13 56.66
N SER A 220 -10.20 1.10 55.98
CA SER A 220 -10.75 2.28 55.30
C SER A 220 -11.59 3.10 56.28
N ASP A 221 -11.09 4.26 56.71
CA ASP A 221 -11.83 5.26 57.50
C ASP A 221 -12.79 6.11 56.64
N ILE A 222 -13.29 5.53 55.55
CA ILE A 222 -14.31 6.15 54.70
C ILE A 222 -15.56 5.29 54.88
N PRO A 223 -16.64 5.81 55.51
CA PRO A 223 -17.88 5.05 55.57
C PRO A 223 -18.31 4.79 54.13
N ALA A 224 -18.51 3.52 53.80
CA ALA A 224 -19.02 3.09 52.50
C ALA A 224 -20.41 3.72 52.31
N ARG A 225 -20.44 4.94 51.77
CA ARG A 225 -21.67 5.60 51.35
C ARG A 225 -22.26 4.73 50.26
N GLY A 226 -23.30 4.02 50.64
CA GLY A 226 -24.00 3.05 49.81
C GLY A 226 -24.27 3.61 48.42
N ARG A 227 -24.24 2.72 47.44
CA ARG A 227 -24.63 3.00 46.05
C ARG A 227 -25.94 3.78 46.04
N GLN A 228 -25.87 5.09 45.82
CA GLN A 228 -27.06 5.90 45.66
C GLN A 228 -27.79 5.42 44.41
N THR A 229 -28.99 4.90 44.60
CA THR A 229 -29.86 4.53 43.49
C THR A 229 -30.27 5.80 42.74
N GLU A 230 -30.68 5.68 41.48
CA GLU A 230 -31.03 6.87 40.68
C GLU A 230 -32.16 7.70 41.31
N ARG A 231 -33.04 7.08 42.10
CA ARG A 231 -34.06 7.77 42.90
C ARG A 231 -33.44 8.65 43.98
N ASP A 232 -32.37 8.22 44.64
CA ASP A 232 -31.69 9.01 45.67
C ASP A 232 -30.98 10.23 45.07
N LYS A 233 -30.45 10.08 43.86
CA LYS A 233 -29.84 11.18 43.08
C LYS A 233 -30.88 12.18 42.57
N LEU A 234 -32.08 11.72 42.21
CA LEU A 234 -33.21 12.60 41.86
C LEU A 234 -33.70 13.37 43.09
N ARG A 235 -33.77 12.72 44.25
CA ARG A 235 -34.17 13.37 45.51
C ARG A 235 -33.20 14.47 45.94
N SER A 236 -31.90 14.22 45.88
CA SER A 236 -30.90 15.24 46.24
C SER A 236 -30.85 16.43 45.26
N ARG A 237 -31.22 16.21 43.99
CA ARG A 237 -31.40 17.32 43.03
C ARG A 237 -32.63 18.16 43.33
N LEU A 238 -33.72 17.54 43.80
CA LEU A 238 -34.94 18.25 44.19
C LEU A 238 -34.78 18.96 45.54
N GLU A 239 -34.03 18.40 46.50
CA GLU A 239 -33.72 19.08 47.78
C GLU A 239 -32.91 20.38 47.59
N ASN A 240 -32.08 20.46 46.55
CA ASN A 240 -31.31 21.68 46.24
C ASN A 240 -32.09 22.70 45.40
N LEU A 241 -33.33 22.37 45.02
CA LEU A 241 -34.27 23.27 44.37
C LEU A 241 -35.38 23.59 45.37
N ASN A 242 -35.10 24.55 46.27
CA ASN A 242 -36.14 25.16 47.09
C ASN A 242 -37.19 25.80 46.16
N ILE A 243 -38.37 25.19 46.10
CA ILE A 243 -39.61 25.78 45.59
C ILE A 243 -40.48 26.08 46.80
#